data_AF-A0A7Z8JVX1-F1
#
_entry.id   AF-A0A7Z8JVX1-F1
#
_cell.length_a   1.000
_cell.length_b   1.000
_cell.length_c   1.000
_cell.angle_alpha   90.00
_cell.angle_beta   90.00
_cell.angle_gamma   90.00
#
_symmetry.space_group_name_H-M   'P 1'
#
loop_
_entity.id
_entity.type
_entity.pdbx_description
1 polymer ?
#
loop_
_entity_poly.entity_id
_entity_poly.type
_entity_poly.pdbx_seq_one_letter_code
_entity_poly.pdbx_strand_id
1 'polypeptide(L)'
;ALAAGLGAALPPAVDDLLLQADLTGIVPGRPSQELEALLDASARVESRGGAVTVRFTPESVRDALDAGATADDLLADLASHARGGVPQPLEYLVRDAARRHGRLRAGAASSYVRTEDPALLAGLAEDPRHADLGLVRLAPTVLAAQAPLHELLAALRGHGLAPVAETPDGQVLHAAPTVRRVAAARP
;
A
#
# COMPACT_ATOMS: atom_id res chain seq x y z
N ALA A 1 15.28 -27.97 27.00
CA ALA A 1 16.60 -28.22 27.59
C ALA A 1 17.74 -28.00 26.59
N LEU A 2 17.76 -28.67 25.41
CA LEU A 2 18.80 -28.45 24.39
C LEU A 2 18.84 -27.01 23.84
N ALA A 3 17.69 -26.38 23.57
CA ALA A 3 17.62 -25.01 23.07
C ALA A 3 18.19 -23.94 24.05
N ALA A 4 18.16 -24.20 25.36
CA ALA A 4 18.71 -23.31 26.37
C ALA A 4 20.25 -23.41 26.48
N GLY A 5 20.83 -24.56 26.08
CA GLY A 5 22.28 -24.77 26.09
C GLY A 5 23.01 -24.14 24.90
N LEU A 6 22.34 -23.96 23.75
CA LEU A 6 22.95 -23.33 22.57
C LEU A 6 23.10 -21.81 22.72
N GLY A 7 22.24 -21.14 23.51
CA GLY A 7 22.32 -19.69 23.71
C GLY A 7 23.61 -19.22 24.38
N ALA A 8 24.20 -20.05 25.25
CA ALA A 8 25.44 -19.76 25.97
C ALA A 8 26.71 -20.01 25.14
N ALA A 9 26.61 -20.65 23.97
CA ALA A 9 27.74 -21.01 23.12
C ALA A 9 27.87 -20.11 21.87
N LEU A 10 26.91 -19.21 21.65
CA LEU A 10 26.95 -18.29 20.52
C LEU A 10 27.80 -17.05 20.88
N PRO A 11 28.64 -16.54 19.96
CA PRO A 11 29.29 -15.26 20.12
C PRO A 11 28.24 -14.15 20.41
N PRO A 12 28.61 -13.11 21.17
CA PRO A 12 27.69 -12.01 21.45
C PRO A 12 27.20 -11.38 20.14
N ALA A 13 25.94 -10.95 20.14
CA ALA A 13 25.39 -10.20 19.02
C ALA A 13 26.16 -8.89 18.84
N VAL A 14 26.34 -8.50 17.58
CA VAL A 14 27.04 -7.29 17.16
C VAL A 14 26.00 -6.28 16.71
N ASP A 15 26.14 -5.07 17.20
CA ASP A 15 25.22 -3.96 16.86
C ASP A 15 25.84 -2.96 15.88
N ASP A 16 27.08 -3.23 15.46
CA ASP A 16 27.84 -2.36 14.58
C ASP A 16 27.65 -2.74 13.10
N LEU A 17 27.31 -1.74 12.29
CA LEU A 17 27.22 -1.82 10.85
C LEU A 17 28.33 -0.99 10.19
N LEU A 18 29.11 -1.59 9.31
CA LEU A 18 30.09 -0.89 8.48
C LEU A 18 29.47 -0.54 7.14
N LEU A 19 29.16 0.73 6.94
CA LEU A 19 28.59 1.25 5.69
C LEU A 19 29.67 1.75 4.75
N GLN A 20 29.56 1.37 3.48
CA GLN A 20 30.52 1.72 2.43
C GLN A 20 29.87 2.61 1.36
N ALA A 21 30.71 3.36 0.63
CA ALA A 21 30.26 4.31 -0.38
C ALA A 21 29.66 3.64 -1.64
N ASP A 22 29.89 2.35 -1.84
CA ASP A 22 29.32 1.54 -2.91
C ASP A 22 27.95 0.92 -2.54
N LEU A 23 27.33 1.42 -1.46
CA LEU A 23 26.04 0.98 -0.91
C LEU A 23 26.09 -0.42 -0.29
N THR A 24 27.27 -0.91 0.06
CA THR A 24 27.45 -2.16 0.81
C THR A 24 27.43 -1.88 2.33
N GLY A 25 26.80 -2.78 3.08
CA GLY A 25 26.83 -2.83 4.53
C GLY A 25 27.45 -4.15 5.00
N ILE A 26 28.33 -4.10 6.01
CA ILE A 26 28.97 -5.29 6.58
C ILE A 26 28.75 -5.32 8.09
N VAL A 27 28.15 -6.40 8.58
CA VAL A 27 28.04 -6.70 10.02
C VAL A 27 29.11 -7.74 10.37
N PRO A 28 30.11 -7.41 11.22
CA PRO A 28 31.22 -8.30 11.56
C PRO A 28 30.84 -9.34 12.61
N GLY A 29 29.74 -10.06 12.39
CA GLY A 29 29.23 -11.09 13.28
C GLY A 29 27.72 -11.30 13.13
N ARG A 30 27.12 -11.93 14.14
CA ARG A 30 25.66 -12.08 14.21
C ARG A 30 25.04 -10.73 14.59
N PRO A 31 24.15 -10.13 13.78
CA PRO A 31 23.50 -8.87 14.14
C PRO A 31 22.67 -8.99 15.42
N SER A 32 22.48 -7.87 16.12
CA SER A 32 21.42 -7.72 17.11
C SER A 32 20.04 -7.89 16.46
N GLN A 33 19.01 -8.14 17.25
CA GLN A 33 17.65 -8.28 16.71
C GLN A 33 17.18 -6.99 16.01
N GLU A 34 17.53 -5.84 16.58
CA GLU A 34 17.19 -4.52 16.04
C GLU A 34 17.91 -4.28 14.70
N LEU A 35 19.22 -4.54 14.65
CA LEU A 35 20.00 -4.44 13.42
C LEU A 35 19.52 -5.43 12.35
N GLU A 36 19.19 -6.67 12.72
CA GLU A 36 18.66 -7.66 11.77
C GLU A 36 17.33 -7.19 11.16
N ALA A 37 16.42 -6.67 11.98
CA ALA A 37 15.14 -6.13 11.50
C ALA A 37 15.33 -4.93 10.56
N LEU A 38 16.23 -4.00 10.90
CA LEU A 38 16.57 -2.86 10.05
C LEU A 38 17.11 -3.33 8.70
N LEU A 39 18.03 -4.29 8.69
CA LEU A 39 18.64 -4.81 7.47
C LEU A 39 17.65 -5.58 6.60
N ASP A 40 16.80 -6.41 7.21
CA ASP A 40 15.75 -7.15 6.49
C ASP A 40 14.71 -6.21 5.87
N ALA A 41 14.42 -5.07 6.50
CA ALA A 41 13.50 -4.07 5.98
C ALA A 41 14.09 -3.21 4.85
N SER A 42 15.39 -2.91 4.89
CA SER A 42 15.98 -1.82 4.08
C SER A 42 17.11 -2.25 3.13
N ALA A 43 17.59 -3.49 3.19
CA ALA A 43 18.70 -3.98 2.39
C ALA A 43 18.46 -5.40 1.82
N ARG A 44 19.28 -5.79 0.84
CA ARG A 44 19.32 -7.15 0.30
C ARG A 44 20.53 -7.88 0.85
N VAL A 45 20.32 -9.04 1.45
CA VAL A 45 21.40 -9.86 1.98
C VAL A 45 22.14 -10.55 0.83
N GLU A 46 23.43 -10.30 0.70
CA GLU A 46 24.32 -10.94 -0.27
C GLU A 46 25.01 -12.18 0.33
N SER A 47 25.36 -12.14 1.62
CA SER A 47 26.03 -13.24 2.32
C SER A 47 25.68 -13.26 3.80
N ARG A 48 25.53 -14.45 4.38
CA ARG A 48 25.33 -14.70 5.83
C ARG A 48 26.46 -15.57 6.42
N GLY A 49 27.68 -15.39 5.92
CA GLY A 49 28.86 -16.14 6.35
C GLY A 49 29.43 -15.69 7.70
N GLY A 50 30.76 -15.71 7.86
CA GLY A 50 31.43 -15.20 9.07
C GLY A 50 31.21 -13.70 9.34
N ALA A 51 30.76 -12.97 8.31
CA ALA A 51 30.19 -11.64 8.39
C ALA A 51 28.93 -11.60 7.52
N VAL A 52 27.93 -10.83 7.93
CA VAL A 52 26.75 -10.58 7.11
C VAL A 52 27.04 -9.41 6.19
N THR A 53 26.90 -9.63 4.89
CA THR A 53 27.04 -8.58 3.88
C THR A 53 25.68 -8.31 3.27
N VAL A 54 25.33 -7.03 3.20
CA VAL A 54 24.09 -6.54 2.60
C VAL A 54 24.40 -5.48 1.56
N ARG A 55 23.49 -5.29 0.61
CA ARG A 55 23.49 -4.20 -0.34
C ARG A 55 22.21 -3.39 -0.22
N PHE A 56 22.34 -2.07 -0.14
CA PHE A 56 21.22 -1.15 -0.24
C PHE A 56 20.93 -0.86 -1.71
N THR A 57 19.68 -1.04 -2.13
CA THR A 57 19.23 -0.74 -3.49
C THR A 57 18.03 0.20 -3.45
N PRO A 58 17.69 0.89 -4.55
CA PRO A 58 16.48 1.69 -4.62
C PRO A 58 15.20 0.91 -4.25
N GLU A 59 15.16 -0.38 -4.59
CA GLU A 59 14.04 -1.27 -4.29
C GLU A 59 13.98 -1.62 -2.80
N SER A 60 15.10 -2.02 -2.18
CA SER A 60 15.09 -2.38 -0.76
C SER A 60 14.76 -1.19 0.14
N VAL A 61 15.24 0.01 -0.22
CA VAL A 61 14.87 1.24 0.48
C VAL A 61 13.39 1.56 0.27
N ARG A 62 12.85 1.36 -0.95
CA ARG A 62 11.42 1.54 -1.20
C ARG A 62 10.58 0.58 -0.35
N ASP A 63 11.00 -0.68 -0.21
CA ASP A 63 10.31 -1.67 0.60
C ASP A 63 10.20 -1.19 2.07
N ALA A 64 11.26 -0.59 2.62
CA ALA A 64 11.22 0.03 3.95
C ALA A 64 10.21 1.20 4.04
N LEU A 65 10.16 2.05 3.02
CA LEU A 65 9.21 3.17 2.96
C LEU A 65 7.76 2.68 2.79
N ASP A 66 7.54 1.62 2.02
CA ASP A 66 6.24 0.97 1.86
C ASP A 66 5.76 0.33 3.17
N ALA A 67 6.69 -0.14 4.01
CA ALA A 67 6.41 -0.60 5.37
C ALA A 67 6.14 0.54 6.38
N GLY A 68 6.23 1.80 5.95
CA GLY A 68 5.87 2.98 6.75
C GLY A 68 7.05 3.73 7.38
N ALA A 69 8.30 3.34 7.09
CA ALA A 69 9.46 4.12 7.54
C ALA A 69 9.51 5.48 6.84
N THR A 70 10.03 6.50 7.50
CA THR A 70 10.40 7.76 6.85
C THR A 70 11.88 7.77 6.46
N ALA A 71 12.28 8.64 5.55
CA ALA A 71 13.69 8.81 5.21
C ALA A 71 14.54 9.24 6.42
N ASP A 72 14.00 10.12 7.27
CA ASP A 72 14.73 10.63 8.43
C ASP A 72 14.88 9.54 9.49
N ASP A 73 13.83 8.77 9.76
CA ASP A 73 13.89 7.63 10.69
C ASP A 73 14.88 6.57 10.18
N LEU A 74 14.78 6.18 8.90
CA LEU A 74 15.67 5.18 8.31
C LEU A 74 17.15 5.62 8.36
N LEU A 75 17.43 6.90 8.09
CA LEU A 75 18.79 7.43 8.19
C LEU A 75 19.28 7.52 9.63
N ALA A 76 18.40 7.85 10.58
CA ALA A 76 18.73 7.89 12.00
C ALA A 76 19.05 6.49 12.53
N ASP A 77 18.25 5.49 12.16
CA ASP A 77 18.46 4.08 12.54
C ASP A 77 19.76 3.54 11.90
N LEU A 78 20.02 3.83 10.62
CA LEU A 78 21.29 3.45 10.00
C LEU A 78 22.47 4.14 10.68
N ALA A 79 22.33 5.40 11.10
CA ALA A 79 23.38 6.14 11.77
C ALA A 79 23.66 5.64 13.19
N SER A 80 22.64 5.15 13.92
CA SER A 80 22.81 4.62 15.29
C SER A 80 23.68 3.37 15.33
N HIS A 81 23.58 2.53 14.28
CA HIS A 81 24.40 1.32 14.13
C HIS A 81 25.71 1.56 13.36
N ALA A 82 25.84 2.67 12.62
CA ALA A 82 27.00 2.91 11.76
C ALA A 82 28.19 3.57 12.50
N ARG A 83 29.27 2.82 12.72
CA ARG A 83 30.49 3.34 13.40
C ARG A 83 31.10 4.60 12.75
N GLY A 84 30.94 4.76 11.44
CA GLY A 84 31.48 5.89 10.66
C GLY A 84 30.43 6.89 10.20
N GLY A 85 29.18 6.76 10.65
CA GLY A 85 28.03 7.45 10.09
C GLY A 85 27.58 6.90 8.73
N VAL A 86 26.53 7.51 8.17
CA VAL A 86 25.95 7.11 6.90
C VAL A 86 26.71 7.77 5.73
N PRO A 87 27.26 7.00 4.77
CA PRO A 87 27.92 7.57 3.60
C PRO A 87 26.95 8.40 2.75
N GLN A 88 27.45 9.52 2.20
CA GLN A 88 26.66 10.42 1.35
C GLN A 88 25.92 9.71 0.19
N PRO A 89 26.49 8.70 -0.52
CA PRO A 89 25.75 7.97 -1.55
C PRO A 89 24.50 7.26 -1.02
N LEU A 90 24.57 6.69 0.18
CA LEU A 90 23.43 6.02 0.82
C LEU A 90 22.39 7.04 1.31
N GLU A 91 22.84 8.16 1.89
CA GLU A 91 21.95 9.27 2.25
C GLU A 91 21.18 9.79 1.02
N TYR A 92 21.87 9.96 -0.10
CA TYR A 92 21.26 10.37 -1.36
C TYR A 92 20.24 9.34 -1.84
N LEU A 93 20.59 8.05 -1.85
CA LEU A 93 19.69 6.97 -2.24
C LEU A 93 18.39 7.00 -1.44
N VAL A 94 18.48 7.10 -0.11
CA VAL A 94 17.31 7.12 0.79
C VAL A 94 16.41 8.31 0.52
N ARG A 95 16.99 9.52 0.46
CA ARG A 95 16.21 10.74 0.18
C ARG A 95 15.60 10.73 -1.21
N ASP A 96 16.30 10.19 -2.18
CA ASP A 96 15.84 10.10 -3.56
C ASP A 96 14.73 9.06 -3.74
N ALA A 97 14.79 7.93 -3.02
CA ALA A 97 13.70 6.97 -2.95
C ALA A 97 12.46 7.60 -2.28
N ALA A 98 12.63 8.27 -1.14
CA ALA A 98 11.53 8.94 -0.43
C ALA A 98 10.86 10.05 -1.25
N ARG A 99 11.63 10.83 -2.03
CA ARG A 99 11.06 11.82 -2.96
C ARG A 99 10.17 11.21 -4.04
N ARG A 100 10.43 9.98 -4.46
CA ARG A 100 9.63 9.27 -5.47
C ARG A 100 8.51 8.45 -4.88
N HIS A 101 8.66 8.03 -3.62
CA HIS A 101 7.67 7.28 -2.86
C HIS A 101 6.40 8.11 -2.62
N GLY A 102 5.24 7.47 -2.68
CA GLY A 102 3.95 8.12 -2.42
C GLY A 102 3.51 9.20 -3.43
N ARG A 103 4.22 9.40 -4.55
CA ARG A 103 3.83 10.35 -5.62
C ARG A 103 2.54 9.96 -6.31
N LEU A 104 2.28 8.66 -6.42
CA LEU A 104 1.03 8.11 -6.89
C LEU A 104 0.29 7.49 -5.71
N ARG A 105 -1.01 7.75 -5.62
CA ARG A 105 -1.90 7.17 -4.62
C ARG A 105 -3.03 6.49 -5.34
N ALA A 106 -3.32 5.25 -4.95
CA ALA A 106 -4.44 4.48 -5.47
C ALA A 106 -5.42 4.24 -4.33
N GLY A 107 -6.72 4.24 -4.66
CA GLY A 107 -7.79 3.82 -3.77
C GLY A 107 -8.64 2.77 -4.49
N ALA A 108 -9.32 1.93 -3.72
CA ALA A 108 -10.34 1.04 -4.27
C ALA A 108 -11.56 1.88 -4.73
N ALA A 109 -12.24 1.41 -5.77
CA ALA A 109 -13.51 1.94 -6.23
C ALA A 109 -14.28 0.80 -6.90
N SER A 110 -15.38 0.36 -6.28
CA SER A 110 -16.16 -0.79 -6.74
C SER A 110 -17.24 -0.41 -7.75
N SER A 111 -17.74 0.82 -7.65
CA SER A 111 -18.65 1.40 -8.63
C SER A 111 -18.49 2.91 -8.69
N TYR A 112 -19.17 3.56 -9.64
CA TYR A 112 -19.18 5.00 -9.77
C TYR A 112 -20.55 5.49 -10.22
N VAL A 113 -20.82 6.77 -9.98
CA VAL A 113 -21.98 7.49 -10.53
C VAL A 113 -21.50 8.82 -11.12
N ARG A 114 -22.07 9.17 -12.27
CA ARG A 114 -21.81 10.43 -12.96
C ARG A 114 -23.12 11.12 -13.35
N THR A 115 -23.09 12.43 -13.42
CA THR A 115 -24.21 13.27 -13.87
C THR A 115 -23.67 14.58 -14.44
N GLU A 116 -24.45 15.24 -15.28
CA GLU A 116 -24.11 16.56 -15.80
C GLU A 116 -24.37 17.68 -14.76
N ASP A 117 -25.03 17.37 -13.65
CA ASP A 117 -25.32 18.31 -12.56
C ASP A 117 -24.36 18.11 -11.36
N PRO A 118 -23.34 18.96 -11.18
CA PRO A 118 -22.41 18.87 -10.05
C PRO A 118 -23.07 19.09 -8.69
N ALA A 119 -24.16 19.87 -8.62
CA ALA A 119 -24.85 20.17 -7.36
C ALA A 119 -25.54 18.91 -6.81
N LEU A 120 -26.10 18.09 -7.70
CA LEU A 120 -26.67 16.79 -7.33
C LEU A 120 -25.63 15.86 -6.70
N LEU A 121 -24.41 15.77 -7.25
CA LEU A 121 -23.35 14.94 -6.65
C LEU A 121 -22.84 15.49 -5.34
N ALA A 122 -22.71 16.81 -5.21
CA ALA A 122 -22.33 17.43 -3.95
C ALA A 122 -23.34 17.05 -2.85
N GLY A 123 -24.64 17.16 -3.15
CA GLY A 123 -25.69 16.74 -2.22
C GLY A 123 -25.61 15.25 -1.86
N LEU A 124 -25.36 14.37 -2.84
CA LEU A 124 -25.20 12.93 -2.58
C LEU A 124 -24.01 12.62 -1.68
N ALA A 125 -22.87 13.28 -1.89
CA ALA A 125 -21.65 13.07 -1.12
C ALA A 125 -21.75 13.59 0.32
N GLU A 126 -22.56 14.62 0.56
CA GLU A 126 -22.75 15.22 1.88
C GLU A 126 -23.92 14.60 2.67
N ASP A 127 -24.79 13.83 2.02
CA ASP A 127 -25.95 13.20 2.66
C ASP A 127 -25.53 12.00 3.54
N PRO A 128 -25.72 12.06 4.87
CA PRO A 128 -25.34 10.97 5.79
C PRO A 128 -26.03 9.64 5.50
N ARG A 129 -27.17 9.65 4.81
CA ARG A 129 -27.88 8.42 4.41
C ARG A 129 -27.11 7.58 3.39
N HIS A 130 -26.12 8.18 2.73
CA HIS A 130 -25.23 7.50 1.78
C HIS A 130 -23.84 7.20 2.35
N ALA A 131 -23.62 7.41 3.67
CA ALA A 131 -22.32 7.19 4.30
C ALA A 131 -21.81 5.75 4.09
N ASP A 132 -22.71 4.77 4.15
CA ASP A 132 -22.38 3.35 3.97
C ASP A 132 -21.91 3.00 2.54
N LEU A 133 -22.16 3.87 1.55
CA LEU A 133 -21.70 3.66 0.18
C LEU A 133 -20.20 3.96 0.00
N GLY A 134 -19.57 4.63 0.97
CA GLY A 134 -18.16 5.03 0.88
C GLY A 134 -17.90 5.96 -0.31
N LEU A 135 -18.72 6.99 -0.47
CA LEU A 135 -18.63 7.91 -1.62
C LEU A 135 -17.33 8.74 -1.57
N VAL A 136 -16.62 8.80 -2.68
CA VAL A 136 -15.41 9.60 -2.87
C VAL A 136 -15.54 10.41 -4.16
N ARG A 137 -15.37 11.73 -4.06
CA ARG A 137 -15.43 12.59 -5.25
C ARG A 137 -14.16 12.48 -6.09
N LEU A 138 -14.29 12.01 -7.33
CA LEU A 138 -13.20 11.90 -8.29
C LEU A 138 -13.12 13.11 -9.23
N ALA A 139 -14.28 13.67 -9.59
CA ALA A 139 -14.41 14.87 -10.41
C ALA A 139 -15.70 15.64 -10.00
N PRO A 140 -15.91 16.89 -10.45
CA PRO A 140 -17.15 17.62 -10.17
C PRO A 140 -18.43 16.88 -10.57
N THR A 141 -18.34 16.05 -11.61
CA THR A 141 -19.44 15.28 -12.21
C THR A 141 -19.28 13.76 -12.01
N VAL A 142 -18.35 13.30 -11.15
CA VAL A 142 -18.10 11.87 -10.90
C VAL A 142 -17.83 11.58 -9.43
N LEU A 143 -18.60 10.66 -8.85
CA LEU A 143 -18.33 10.02 -7.55
C LEU A 143 -17.96 8.55 -7.76
N ALA A 144 -16.91 8.09 -7.10
CA ALA A 144 -16.68 6.67 -6.85
C ALA A 144 -17.41 6.24 -5.57
N ALA A 145 -17.73 4.95 -5.49
CA ALA A 145 -18.28 4.30 -4.31
C ALA A 145 -17.48 3.04 -3.99
N GLN A 146 -17.32 2.74 -2.70
CA GLN A 146 -16.81 1.44 -2.26
C GLN A 146 -17.89 0.36 -2.34
N ALA A 147 -19.17 0.75 -2.32
CA ALA A 147 -20.26 -0.18 -2.52
C ALA A 147 -20.28 -0.76 -3.95
N PRO A 148 -20.66 -2.03 -4.12
CA PRO A 148 -20.88 -2.63 -5.42
C PRO A 148 -22.05 -1.94 -6.15
N LEU A 149 -22.05 -2.01 -7.49
CA LEU A 149 -22.99 -1.29 -8.34
C LEU A 149 -24.47 -1.51 -7.96
N HIS A 150 -24.85 -2.74 -7.60
CA HIS A 150 -26.24 -3.05 -7.27
C HIS A 150 -26.74 -2.35 -6.00
N GLU A 151 -25.89 -2.21 -4.97
CA GLU A 151 -26.20 -1.49 -3.74
C GLU A 151 -26.28 0.01 -3.99
N LEU A 152 -25.32 0.57 -4.76
CA LEU A 152 -25.35 1.97 -5.17
C LEU A 152 -26.66 2.31 -5.90
N LEU A 153 -27.06 1.50 -6.88
CA LEU A 153 -28.32 1.70 -7.62
C LEU A 153 -29.54 1.59 -6.71
N ALA A 154 -29.55 0.63 -5.78
CA ALA A 154 -30.65 0.43 -4.84
C ALA A 154 -30.79 1.63 -3.89
N ALA A 155 -29.67 2.10 -3.33
CA ALA A 155 -29.64 3.25 -2.42
C ALA A 155 -30.14 4.51 -3.13
N LEU A 156 -29.62 4.82 -4.31
CA LEU A 156 -30.05 6.00 -5.08
C LEU A 156 -31.55 5.94 -5.45
N ARG A 157 -32.06 4.76 -5.83
CA ARG A 157 -33.51 4.56 -6.08
C ARG A 157 -34.36 4.73 -4.82
N GLY A 158 -33.88 4.24 -3.68
CA GLY A 158 -34.54 4.44 -2.38
C GLY A 158 -34.71 5.92 -2.02
N HIS A 159 -33.91 6.80 -2.61
CA HIS A 159 -33.94 8.25 -2.42
C HIS A 159 -34.66 9.01 -3.53
N GLY A 160 -35.41 8.30 -4.39
CA GLY A 160 -36.23 8.92 -5.44
C GLY A 160 -35.45 9.32 -6.69
N LEU A 161 -34.16 8.95 -6.80
CA LEU A 161 -33.39 9.11 -8.02
C LEU A 161 -33.63 7.95 -8.97
N ALA A 162 -33.41 8.18 -10.27
CA ALA A 162 -33.58 7.18 -11.32
C ALA A 162 -32.24 6.82 -11.98
N PRO A 163 -31.30 6.19 -11.25
CA PRO A 163 -30.00 5.85 -11.81
C PRO A 163 -30.11 4.71 -12.82
N VAL A 164 -29.27 4.79 -13.85
CA VAL A 164 -29.08 3.74 -14.84
C VAL A 164 -27.68 3.16 -14.70
N ALA A 165 -27.55 1.85 -14.92
CA ALA A 165 -26.25 1.22 -15.04
C ALA A 165 -25.65 1.56 -16.40
N GLU A 166 -24.33 1.65 -16.49
CA GLU A 166 -23.62 1.83 -17.76
C GLU A 166 -22.48 0.82 -17.92
N THR A 167 -22.09 0.57 -19.15
CA THR A 167 -20.90 -0.21 -19.50
C THR A 167 -19.64 0.64 -19.33
N PRO A 168 -18.45 0.04 -19.33
CA PRO A 168 -17.19 0.78 -19.37
C PRO A 168 -17.07 1.75 -20.56
N ASP A 169 -17.78 1.48 -21.67
CA ASP A 169 -17.85 2.36 -22.85
C ASP A 169 -18.87 3.49 -22.70
N GLY A 170 -19.50 3.65 -21.53
CA GLY A 170 -20.52 4.66 -21.25
C GLY A 170 -21.89 4.37 -21.86
N GLN A 171 -22.13 3.14 -22.33
CA GLN A 171 -23.42 2.74 -22.88
C GLN A 171 -24.38 2.37 -21.76
N VAL A 172 -25.62 2.83 -21.82
CA VAL A 172 -26.62 2.50 -20.81
C VAL A 172 -26.99 1.01 -20.88
N LEU A 173 -26.83 0.32 -19.75
CA LEU A 173 -27.24 -1.05 -19.55
C LEU A 173 -28.73 -1.10 -19.23
N HIS A 174 -29.53 -1.40 -20.25
CA HIS A 174 -30.93 -1.76 -20.06
C HIS A 174 -31.04 -3.23 -19.66
N ALA A 175 -31.26 -3.50 -18.37
CA ALA A 175 -31.66 -4.82 -17.94
C ALA A 175 -33.07 -5.10 -18.47
N ALA A 176 -33.18 -5.81 -19.59
CA ALA A 176 -34.48 -6.30 -20.05
C ALA A 176 -35.05 -7.24 -18.97
N PRO A 177 -36.29 -7.02 -18.48
CA PRO A 177 -36.89 -7.93 -17.52
C PRO A 177 -36.97 -9.31 -18.18
N THR A 178 -36.34 -10.31 -17.57
CA THR A 178 -36.45 -11.70 -18.01
C THR A 178 -37.86 -12.18 -17.69
N VAL A 179 -38.79 -11.99 -18.63
CA VAL A 179 -40.13 -12.55 -18.52
C VAL A 179 -40.02 -14.06 -18.70
N ARG A 180 -39.94 -14.81 -17.59
CA ARG A 180 -40.13 -16.27 -17.61
C ARG A 180 -41.59 -16.54 -17.99
N ARG A 181 -41.83 -16.81 -19.27
CA ARG A 181 -43.11 -17.34 -19.74
C ARG A 181 -43.21 -18.79 -19.28
N VAL A 182 -44.17 -19.08 -18.42
CA VAL A 182 -44.56 -20.46 -18.11
C VAL A 182 -45.24 -21.00 -19.36
N ALA A 183 -44.68 -22.06 -19.95
CA ALA A 183 -45.35 -22.75 -21.05
C ALA A 183 -46.65 -23.39 -20.51
N ALA A 184 -47.79 -23.03 -21.11
CA ALA A 184 -49.05 -23.66 -20.78
C ALA A 184 -48.98 -25.16 -21.08
N ALA A 185 -49.34 -25.99 -20.10
CA ALA A 185 -49.46 -27.43 -20.27
C ALA A 185 -50.48 -27.71 -21.38
N ARG A 186 -50.07 -28.48 -22.40
CA ARG A 186 -50.98 -28.94 -23.46
C ARG A 186 -51.95 -30.00 -22.88
N PRO A 187 -53.22 -29.98 -23.29
CA PRO A 187 -54.23 -30.96 -22.86
C PRO A 187 -53.95 -32.36 -23.41
#